data_AF-A0A1V6V6P7-F1
#
_entry.id   AF-A0A1V6V6P7-F1
#
_cell.length_a   1.000
_cell.length_b   1.000
_cell.length_c   1.000
_cell.angle_alpha   90.00
_cell.angle_beta   90.00
_cell.angle_gamma   90.00
#
_symmetry.space_group_name_H-M   'P 1'
#
loop_
_entity.id
_entity.type
_entity.pdbx_description
1 polymer ?
#
loop_
_entity_poly.entity_id
_entity_poly.type
_entity_poly.pdbx_seq_one_letter_code
_entity_poly.pdbx_strand_id
1 'polypeptide(L)'
;MSLSPSVKRSLELSPPSQSHISILHLSSPPSGIFVDKNWANKYRNHAAKTFLARLCEQAERYDEMVTYMKEVANIGGELTVDERNLLSVAYKNVVGTRRASWRIISSIEQKEENKGSDEHVGIIRDYRQKIETELEQVCQDVLDVLDEALIPKAETGESKVFYYKMKGDYHRYLAEFASGPKRKGAATAAHEAYKNATDVAQTELTPTHPIRLGLALNFSVFYYEILNSPDRACHLAKQAFDDAIAELDSLSEESYRDSTLIMQLLRDNLTLWTSSEGNEGESVAKEEKSEEETAAPAAAAAEAAAPAEEKHDEAKPAETEA
;
A
#
# COMPACT_ATOMS: atom_id res chain seq x y z
N MET A 1 -12.26 54.94 51.95
CA MET A 1 -13.32 54.02 51.50
C MET A 1 -13.58 54.29 50.02
N SER A 2 -13.39 53.26 49.18
CA SER A 2 -14.05 52.98 47.88
C SER A 2 -14.17 54.12 46.85
N LEU A 3 -13.91 53.99 45.54
CA LEU A 3 -13.51 52.93 44.61
C LEU A 3 -13.11 53.66 43.30
N SER A 4 -12.27 53.01 42.49
CA SER A 4 -11.62 53.46 41.24
C SER A 4 -12.40 52.89 40.01
N PRO A 5 -11.94 52.99 38.74
CA PRO A 5 -11.73 54.17 37.89
C PRO A 5 -12.21 53.99 36.43
N SER A 6 -11.89 55.00 35.60
CA SER A 6 -11.38 54.89 34.22
C SER A 6 -12.37 55.06 33.06
N VAL A 7 -12.30 56.25 32.45
CA VAL A 7 -12.53 56.46 31.02
C VAL A 7 -11.27 57.05 30.39
N LYS A 8 -10.95 56.49 29.23
CA LYS A 8 -9.74 56.51 28.42
C LYS A 8 -9.28 57.91 27.97
N ARG A 9 -7.96 58.09 27.84
CA ARG A 9 -7.32 59.22 27.15
C ARG A 9 -6.63 58.72 25.87
N SER A 10 -6.71 59.58 24.86
CA SER A 10 -6.37 59.48 23.44
C SER A 10 -4.99 58.94 23.09
N LEU A 11 -4.90 58.32 21.91
CA LEU A 11 -3.82 58.53 20.93
C LEU A 11 -4.40 58.26 19.53
N GLU A 12 -4.51 59.33 18.75
CA GLU A 12 -4.87 59.35 17.32
C GLU A 12 -3.68 58.85 16.49
N LEU A 13 -3.94 57.97 15.51
CA LEU A 13 -3.08 57.76 14.35
C LEU A 13 -3.96 57.72 13.10
N SER A 14 -3.74 58.69 12.21
CA SER A 14 -4.34 58.82 10.88
C SER A 14 -3.68 57.83 9.88
N PRO A 15 -4.37 57.31 8.85
CA PRO A 15 -3.83 56.30 7.94
C PRO A 15 -3.16 56.92 6.70
N PRO A 16 -2.12 56.30 6.09
CA PRO A 16 -1.70 56.66 4.75
C PRO A 16 -2.13 55.61 3.70
N SER A 17 -2.91 56.12 2.73
CA SER A 17 -2.99 55.83 1.29
C SER A 17 -2.88 54.40 0.76
N GLN A 18 -3.96 53.95 0.13
CA GLN A 18 -4.00 52.87 -0.86
C GLN A 18 -3.05 53.17 -2.04
N SER A 19 -2.15 52.23 -2.36
CA SER A 19 -1.55 52.14 -3.68
C SER A 19 -1.27 50.68 -4.05
N HIS A 20 -1.89 50.26 -5.16
CA HIS A 20 -1.56 49.13 -6.03
C HIS A 20 -1.21 47.76 -5.40
N ILE A 21 -2.26 46.97 -5.13
CA ILE A 21 -2.14 45.49 -5.22
C ILE A 21 -2.32 45.13 -6.70
N SER A 22 -1.22 44.82 -7.38
CA SER A 22 -1.30 44.12 -8.66
C SER A 22 -1.72 42.69 -8.37
N ILE A 23 -2.95 42.34 -8.75
CA ILE A 23 -3.43 40.95 -8.72
C ILE A 23 -2.64 40.20 -9.79
N LEU A 24 -1.59 39.52 -9.38
CA LEU A 24 -0.96 38.49 -10.21
C LEU A 24 -1.98 37.35 -10.35
N HIS A 25 -2.40 37.10 -11.59
CA HIS A 25 -3.15 35.92 -11.98
C HIS A 25 -2.44 34.67 -11.42
N LEU A 26 -3.08 34.01 -10.45
CA LEU A 26 -2.73 32.64 -10.06
C LEU A 26 -3.16 31.70 -11.20
N SER A 27 -2.29 31.54 -12.19
CA SER A 27 -2.28 30.33 -13.00
C SER A 27 -1.64 29.23 -12.17
N SER A 28 -2.38 28.15 -11.87
CA SER A 28 -1.82 26.96 -11.23
C SER A 28 -0.56 26.49 -11.97
N PRO A 29 0.54 26.17 -11.26
CA PRO A 29 1.70 25.58 -11.91
C PRO A 29 1.34 24.16 -12.41
N PRO A 30 1.89 23.73 -13.56
CA PRO A 30 1.75 22.35 -13.99
C PRO A 30 2.48 21.43 -13.00
N SER A 31 1.92 20.25 -12.80
CA SER A 31 2.43 19.16 -11.96
C SER A 31 3.78 18.64 -12.48
N GLY A 32 4.83 19.39 -12.20
CA GLY A 32 6.22 19.01 -12.39
C GLY A 32 6.99 19.54 -11.20
N ILE A 33 7.51 18.63 -10.38
CA ILE A 33 8.37 18.96 -9.23
C ILE A 33 9.52 19.81 -9.76
N PHE A 34 9.62 21.06 -9.31
CA PHE A 34 10.77 21.92 -9.59
C PHE A 34 11.94 21.40 -8.77
N VAL A 35 12.62 20.38 -9.26
CA VAL A 35 13.84 19.89 -8.62
C VAL A 35 14.95 20.87 -8.96
N ASP A 36 15.39 21.65 -7.96
CA ASP A 36 16.60 22.46 -8.08
C ASP A 36 17.74 21.54 -8.58
N LYS A 37 18.33 21.87 -9.74
CA LYS A 37 19.41 21.06 -10.33
C LYS A 37 20.59 20.89 -9.36
N ASN A 38 20.79 21.86 -8.47
CA ASN A 38 21.79 21.75 -7.41
C ASN A 38 21.40 20.68 -6.36
N TRP A 39 20.12 20.56 -6.03
CA TRP A 39 19.61 19.52 -5.14
C TRP A 39 19.83 18.12 -5.72
N ALA A 40 19.33 17.89 -6.93
CA ALA A 40 19.46 16.59 -7.60
C ALA A 40 20.92 16.16 -7.74
N ASN A 41 21.81 17.09 -8.10
CA ASN A 41 23.23 16.76 -8.26
C ASN A 41 23.93 16.51 -6.92
N LYS A 42 23.53 17.23 -5.85
CA LYS A 42 24.10 17.05 -4.50
C LYS A 42 23.76 15.70 -3.87
N TYR A 43 22.54 15.22 -4.09
CA TYR A 43 22.03 13.98 -3.46
C TYR A 43 21.88 12.83 -4.47
N ARG A 44 22.73 12.79 -5.51
CA ARG A 44 22.62 11.81 -6.60
C ARG A 44 23.06 10.39 -6.26
N ASN A 45 23.83 10.19 -5.18
CA ASN A 45 24.39 8.87 -4.86
C ASN A 45 23.39 7.97 -4.13
N HIS A 46 23.67 6.67 -4.13
CA HIS A 46 22.81 5.63 -3.55
C HIS A 46 22.44 5.91 -2.09
N ALA A 47 23.44 6.10 -1.23
CA ALA A 47 23.23 6.32 0.21
C ALA A 47 22.40 7.59 0.51
N ALA A 48 22.64 8.68 -0.22
CA ALA A 48 21.87 9.91 -0.06
C ALA A 48 20.39 9.71 -0.41
N LYS A 49 20.08 8.89 -1.42
CA LYS A 49 18.71 8.59 -1.84
C LYS A 49 18.00 7.68 -0.87
N THR A 50 18.65 6.62 -0.40
CA THR A 50 18.11 5.76 0.66
C THR A 50 17.81 6.59 1.92
N PHE A 51 18.69 7.51 2.30
CA PHE A 51 18.44 8.42 3.43
C PHE A 51 17.27 9.38 3.17
N LEU A 52 17.16 9.95 1.98
CA LEU A 52 16.02 10.81 1.60
C LEU A 52 14.69 10.03 1.61
N ALA A 53 14.69 8.76 1.17
CA ALA A 53 13.51 7.90 1.23
C ALA A 53 13.05 7.69 2.68
N ARG A 54 13.98 7.45 3.62
CA ARG A 54 13.66 7.38 5.06
C ARG A 54 13.09 8.69 5.60
N LEU A 55 13.63 9.84 5.19
CA LEU A 55 13.05 11.14 5.57
C LEU A 55 11.64 11.32 4.99
N CYS A 56 11.40 10.88 3.76
CA CYS A 56 10.08 10.92 3.15
C CYS A 56 9.07 10.02 3.87
N GLU A 57 9.49 8.82 4.30
CA GLU A 57 8.66 7.93 5.11
C GLU A 57 8.22 8.60 6.42
N GLN A 58 9.17 9.16 7.17
CA GLN A 58 8.88 9.87 8.43
C GLN A 58 8.00 11.11 8.24
N ALA A 59 8.04 11.71 7.06
CA ALA A 59 7.22 12.86 6.69
C ALA A 59 5.94 12.47 5.94
N GLU A 60 5.65 11.17 5.76
CA GLU A 60 4.52 10.63 5.00
C GLU A 60 4.43 11.16 3.55
N ARG A 61 5.57 11.51 2.95
CA ARG A 61 5.68 12.00 1.56
C ARG A 61 5.98 10.85 0.60
N TYR A 62 5.07 9.89 0.52
CA TYR A 62 5.28 8.62 -0.18
C TYR A 62 5.49 8.76 -1.71
N ASP A 63 4.88 9.75 -2.37
CA ASP A 63 5.11 10.00 -3.80
C ASP A 63 6.59 10.39 -4.09
N GLU A 64 7.21 11.17 -3.21
CA GLU A 64 8.64 11.49 -3.29
C GLU A 64 9.51 10.31 -2.87
N MET A 65 9.08 9.55 -1.87
CA MET A 65 9.76 8.32 -1.44
C MET A 65 9.89 7.33 -2.61
N VAL A 66 8.82 7.15 -3.39
CA VAL A 66 8.85 6.32 -4.61
C VAL A 66 9.92 6.83 -5.57
N THR A 67 9.98 8.13 -5.83
CA THR A 67 10.96 8.71 -6.75
C THR A 67 12.40 8.37 -6.33
N TYR A 68 12.73 8.55 -5.05
CA TYR A 68 14.08 8.21 -4.56
C TYR A 68 14.36 6.71 -4.62
N MET A 69 13.41 5.86 -4.24
CA MET A 69 13.61 4.41 -4.23
C MET A 69 13.74 3.81 -5.64
N LYS A 70 13.08 4.41 -6.65
CA LYS A 70 13.33 4.07 -8.06
C LYS A 70 14.76 4.38 -8.48
N GLU A 71 15.28 5.54 -8.06
CA GLU A 71 16.66 5.90 -8.36
C GLU A 71 17.66 4.97 -7.64
N VAL A 72 17.34 4.51 -6.42
CA VAL A 72 18.13 3.48 -5.71
C VAL A 72 18.14 2.17 -6.51
N ALA A 73 16.98 1.67 -6.95
CA ALA A 73 16.86 0.46 -7.78
C ALA A 73 17.66 0.52 -9.09
N ASN A 74 17.78 1.72 -9.67
CA ASN A 74 18.50 1.95 -10.93
C ASN A 74 20.01 2.16 -10.77
N ILE A 75 20.46 2.69 -9.64
CA ILE A 75 21.90 2.93 -9.38
C ILE A 75 22.59 1.67 -8.85
N GLY A 76 21.88 0.87 -8.07
CA GLY A 76 22.44 -0.25 -7.32
C GLY A 76 22.44 -1.59 -8.06
N GLY A 77 23.09 -2.57 -7.41
CA GLY A 77 22.93 -4.00 -7.68
C GLY A 77 21.64 -4.52 -7.04
N GLU A 78 21.68 -5.71 -6.46
CA GLU A 78 20.57 -6.21 -5.65
C GLU A 78 20.30 -5.28 -4.45
N LEU A 79 19.02 -4.99 -4.18
CA LEU A 79 18.64 -4.18 -3.03
C LEU A 79 18.84 -4.95 -1.73
N THR A 80 19.32 -4.25 -0.71
CA THR A 80 19.32 -4.77 0.66
C THR A 80 17.89 -5.03 1.16
N VAL A 81 17.75 -5.80 2.24
CA VAL A 81 16.42 -6.07 2.85
C VAL A 81 15.72 -4.77 3.24
N ASP A 82 16.45 -3.85 3.87
CA ASP A 82 15.96 -2.52 4.24
C ASP A 82 15.47 -1.71 3.03
N GLU A 83 16.26 -1.65 1.95
CA GLU A 83 15.89 -0.91 0.74
C GLU A 83 14.70 -1.53 0.02
N ARG A 84 14.63 -2.87 0.00
CA ARG A 84 13.47 -3.60 -0.54
C ARG A 84 12.20 -3.26 0.24
N ASN A 85 12.30 -3.19 1.56
CA ASN A 85 11.19 -2.81 2.44
C ASN A 85 10.77 -1.36 2.20
N LEU A 86 11.71 -0.42 2.14
CA LEU A 86 11.44 0.99 1.84
C LEU A 86 10.71 1.17 0.50
N LEU A 87 11.16 0.48 -0.56
CA LEU A 87 10.51 0.53 -1.87
C LEU A 87 9.06 0.02 -1.79
N SER A 88 8.85 -1.11 -1.09
CA SER A 88 7.53 -1.71 -0.93
C SER A 88 6.59 -0.78 -0.14
N VAL A 89 7.05 -0.22 0.97
CA VAL A 89 6.29 0.74 1.79
C VAL A 89 5.91 1.98 0.97
N ALA A 90 6.85 2.52 0.19
CA ALA A 90 6.62 3.70 -0.64
C ALA A 90 5.46 3.46 -1.63
N TYR A 91 5.57 2.44 -2.48
CA TYR A 91 4.54 2.17 -3.48
C TYR A 91 3.23 1.71 -2.85
N LYS A 92 3.27 0.92 -1.77
CA LYS A 92 2.08 0.47 -1.05
C LYS A 92 1.24 1.66 -0.57
N ASN A 93 1.88 2.66 0.04
CA ASN A 93 1.15 3.83 0.52
C ASN A 93 0.57 4.65 -0.64
N VAL A 94 1.36 4.89 -1.70
CA VAL A 94 0.90 5.62 -2.90
C VAL A 94 -0.31 4.95 -3.54
N VAL A 95 -0.27 3.63 -3.78
CA VAL A 95 -1.37 2.88 -4.40
C VAL A 95 -2.55 2.71 -3.43
N GLY A 96 -2.29 2.54 -2.14
CA GLY A 96 -3.29 2.34 -1.09
C GLY A 96 -4.26 3.53 -0.98
N THR A 97 -3.74 4.76 -0.95
CA THR A 97 -4.57 5.97 -0.92
C THR A 97 -5.50 6.04 -2.13
N ARG A 98 -4.98 5.76 -3.33
CA ARG A 98 -5.74 5.84 -4.58
C ARG A 98 -6.78 4.71 -4.70
N ARG A 99 -6.45 3.50 -4.24
CA ARG A 99 -7.41 2.37 -4.16
C ARG A 99 -8.56 2.69 -3.19
N ALA A 100 -8.26 3.29 -2.04
CA ALA A 100 -9.29 3.72 -1.10
C ALA A 100 -10.21 4.78 -1.72
N SER A 101 -9.64 5.80 -2.37
CA SER A 101 -10.42 6.81 -3.11
C SER A 101 -11.30 6.17 -4.19
N TRP A 102 -10.74 5.26 -4.99
CA TRP A 102 -11.48 4.56 -6.04
C TRP A 102 -12.68 3.77 -5.51
N ARG A 103 -12.52 3.02 -4.41
CA ARG A 103 -13.62 2.27 -3.79
C ARG A 103 -14.74 3.19 -3.30
N ILE A 104 -14.39 4.31 -2.66
CA ILE A 104 -15.36 5.29 -2.17
C ILE A 104 -16.15 5.87 -3.34
N ILE A 105 -15.47 6.34 -4.38
CA ILE A 105 -16.12 6.94 -5.55
C ILE A 105 -16.99 5.91 -6.29
N SER A 106 -16.51 4.68 -6.45
CA SER A 106 -17.29 3.60 -7.08
C SER A 106 -18.57 3.28 -6.30
N SER A 107 -18.51 3.29 -4.96
CA SER A 107 -19.71 3.11 -4.12
C SER A 107 -20.69 4.28 -4.25
N ILE A 108 -20.19 5.52 -4.36
CA ILE A 108 -21.02 6.71 -4.58
C ILE A 108 -21.68 6.66 -5.97
N GLU A 109 -20.95 6.27 -7.01
CA GLU A 109 -21.50 6.09 -8.37
C GLU A 109 -22.69 5.11 -8.33
N GLN A 110 -22.50 3.93 -7.75
CA GLN A 110 -23.55 2.92 -7.64
C GLN A 110 -24.79 3.42 -6.87
N LYS A 111 -24.58 4.17 -5.78
CA LYS A 111 -25.69 4.77 -5.00
C LYS A 111 -26.44 5.83 -5.80
N GLU A 112 -25.75 6.61 -6.62
CA GLU A 112 -26.37 7.67 -7.42
C GLU A 112 -27.08 7.12 -8.66
N GLU A 113 -26.53 6.06 -9.28
CA GLU A 113 -27.18 5.31 -10.36
C GLU A 113 -28.56 4.78 -9.91
N ASN A 114 -28.66 4.27 -8.67
CA ASN A 114 -29.92 3.79 -8.12
C ASN A 114 -30.98 4.89 -7.88
N LYS A 115 -30.58 6.16 -7.83
CA LYS A 115 -31.51 7.31 -7.68
C LYS A 115 -32.01 7.85 -9.03
N GLY A 116 -31.42 7.44 -10.15
CA GLY A 116 -31.80 7.88 -11.49
C GLY A 116 -31.39 9.32 -11.86
N SER A 117 -30.33 9.85 -11.23
CA SER A 117 -29.79 11.18 -11.58
C SER A 117 -28.67 11.07 -12.62
N ASP A 118 -29.04 11.07 -13.91
CA ASP A 118 -28.09 10.83 -15.01
C ASP A 118 -26.94 11.86 -15.09
N GLU A 119 -27.18 13.13 -14.71
CA GLU A 119 -26.18 14.19 -14.75
C GLU A 119 -25.07 13.97 -13.71
N HIS A 120 -25.44 13.70 -12.44
CA HIS A 120 -24.46 13.47 -11.38
C HIS A 120 -23.68 12.17 -11.61
N VAL A 121 -24.35 11.12 -12.10
CA VAL A 121 -23.69 9.85 -12.45
C VAL A 121 -22.59 10.06 -13.49
N GLY A 122 -22.82 10.90 -14.51
CA GLY A 122 -21.79 11.26 -15.49
C GLY A 122 -20.55 11.88 -14.85
N ILE A 123 -20.74 12.87 -13.98
CA ILE A 123 -19.63 13.56 -13.28
C ILE A 123 -18.84 12.60 -12.38
N ILE A 124 -19.55 11.76 -11.61
CA ILE A 124 -18.91 10.78 -10.71
C ILE A 124 -18.09 9.78 -11.52
N ARG A 125 -18.63 9.30 -12.65
CA ARG A 125 -17.96 8.35 -13.54
C ARG A 125 -16.68 8.92 -14.13
N ASP A 126 -16.70 10.16 -14.60
CA ASP A 126 -15.50 10.83 -15.14
C ASP A 126 -14.43 10.98 -14.06
N TYR A 127 -14.84 11.31 -12.82
CA TYR A 127 -13.90 11.40 -11.70
C TYR A 127 -13.34 10.04 -11.29
N ARG A 128 -14.16 8.97 -11.30
CA ARG A 128 -13.67 7.60 -11.08
C ARG A 128 -12.61 7.22 -12.13
N GLN A 129 -12.86 7.49 -13.40
CA GLN A 129 -11.91 7.18 -14.49
C GLN A 129 -10.58 7.93 -14.35
N LYS A 130 -10.62 9.17 -13.83
CA LYS A 130 -9.39 9.90 -13.49
C LYS A 130 -8.57 9.15 -12.42
N ILE A 131 -9.21 8.67 -11.35
CA ILE A 131 -8.55 7.88 -10.30
C ILE A 131 -8.02 6.56 -10.87
N GLU A 132 -8.78 5.89 -11.74
CA GLU A 132 -8.33 4.67 -12.43
C GLU A 132 -7.07 4.90 -13.27
N THR A 133 -6.98 6.03 -13.96
CA THR A 133 -5.79 6.42 -14.72
C THR A 133 -4.58 6.63 -13.81
N GLU A 134 -4.78 7.29 -12.66
CA GLU A 134 -3.72 7.47 -11.66
C GLU A 134 -3.28 6.12 -11.05
N LEU A 135 -4.21 5.21 -10.79
CA LEU A 135 -3.92 3.86 -10.32
C LEU A 135 -3.18 3.02 -11.37
N GLU A 136 -3.62 3.05 -12.62
CA GLU A 136 -2.97 2.37 -13.74
C GLU A 136 -1.53 2.86 -13.90
N GLN A 137 -1.30 4.17 -13.80
CA GLN A 137 0.04 4.76 -13.89
C GLN A 137 0.95 4.32 -12.73
N VAL A 138 0.47 4.33 -11.49
CA VAL A 138 1.26 3.89 -10.33
C VAL A 138 1.58 2.39 -10.41
N CYS A 139 0.61 1.56 -10.82
CA CYS A 139 0.83 0.13 -10.97
C CYS A 139 1.82 -0.16 -12.11
N GLN A 140 1.69 0.50 -13.25
CA GLN A 140 2.64 0.31 -14.35
C GLN A 140 4.04 0.75 -13.96
N ASP A 141 4.17 1.86 -13.24
CA ASP A 141 5.46 2.40 -12.81
C ASP A 141 6.28 1.40 -11.98
N VAL A 142 5.65 0.70 -11.04
CA VAL A 142 6.34 -0.31 -10.23
C VAL A 142 6.56 -1.62 -10.97
N LEU A 143 5.66 -2.00 -11.88
CA LEU A 143 5.83 -3.17 -12.73
C LEU A 143 7.05 -3.00 -13.64
N ASP A 144 7.25 -1.80 -14.20
CA ASP A 144 8.43 -1.47 -15.00
C ASP A 144 9.71 -1.58 -14.16
N VAL A 145 9.71 -1.04 -12.93
CA VAL A 145 10.86 -1.16 -12.02
C VAL A 145 11.16 -2.62 -11.66
N LEU A 146 10.12 -3.43 -11.42
CA LEU A 146 10.27 -4.85 -11.11
C LEU A 146 10.89 -5.61 -12.28
N ASP A 147 10.39 -5.39 -13.49
CA ASP A 147 10.80 -6.14 -14.68
C ASP A 147 12.16 -5.69 -15.22
N GLU A 148 12.48 -4.39 -15.15
CA GLU A 148 13.73 -3.85 -15.69
C GLU A 148 14.89 -3.90 -14.70
N ALA A 149 14.63 -3.65 -13.41
CA ALA A 149 15.68 -3.38 -12.43
C ALA A 149 15.80 -4.41 -11.31
N LEU A 150 14.71 -5.01 -10.84
CA LEU A 150 14.72 -5.79 -9.59
C LEU A 150 14.73 -7.30 -9.80
N ILE A 151 13.75 -7.85 -10.52
CA ILE A 151 13.64 -9.29 -10.78
C ILE A 151 14.90 -9.83 -11.48
N PRO A 152 15.47 -9.16 -12.51
CA PRO A 152 16.69 -9.65 -13.16
C PRO A 152 17.94 -9.67 -12.26
N LYS A 153 17.96 -8.86 -11.20
CA LYS A 153 19.09 -8.72 -10.26
C LYS A 153 18.91 -9.52 -8.97
N ALA A 154 17.78 -10.21 -8.80
CA ALA A 154 17.47 -10.96 -7.59
C ALA A 154 18.25 -12.27 -7.52
N GLU A 155 19.14 -12.41 -6.54
CA GLU A 155 20.02 -13.59 -6.41
C GLU A 155 19.43 -14.62 -5.44
N THR A 156 18.83 -14.15 -4.35
CA THR A 156 18.28 -15.00 -3.27
C THR A 156 16.82 -15.43 -3.50
N GLY A 157 16.42 -16.54 -2.88
CA GLY A 157 15.01 -16.97 -2.87
C GLY A 157 14.08 -15.95 -2.27
N GLU A 158 14.49 -15.33 -1.15
CA GLU A 158 13.73 -14.27 -0.52
C GLU A 158 13.48 -13.08 -1.45
N SER A 159 14.51 -12.58 -2.15
CA SER A 159 14.35 -11.44 -3.05
C SER A 159 13.48 -11.80 -4.26
N LYS A 160 13.67 -12.98 -4.86
CA LYS A 160 12.84 -13.47 -5.96
C LYS A 160 11.37 -13.59 -5.56
N VAL A 161 11.08 -14.27 -4.45
CA VAL A 161 9.70 -14.45 -3.96
C VAL A 161 9.08 -13.09 -3.65
N PHE A 162 9.82 -12.19 -3.02
CA PHE A 162 9.35 -10.85 -2.70
C PHE A 162 8.94 -10.07 -3.96
N TYR A 163 9.81 -10.03 -4.99
CA TYR A 163 9.54 -9.26 -6.21
C TYR A 163 8.44 -9.89 -7.07
N TYR A 164 8.40 -11.21 -7.21
CA TYR A 164 7.29 -11.87 -7.93
C TYR A 164 5.96 -11.72 -7.20
N LYS A 165 5.95 -11.80 -5.85
CA LYS A 165 4.75 -11.50 -5.06
C LYS A 165 4.30 -10.06 -5.31
N MET A 166 5.22 -9.10 -5.25
CA MET A 166 4.93 -7.70 -5.51
C MET A 166 4.36 -7.49 -6.93
N LYS A 167 4.95 -8.13 -7.95
CA LYS A 167 4.42 -8.13 -9.33
C LYS A 167 2.99 -8.67 -9.39
N GLY A 168 2.71 -9.76 -8.69
CA GLY A 168 1.37 -10.32 -8.55
C GLY A 168 0.38 -9.34 -7.90
N ASP A 169 0.81 -8.66 -6.84
CA ASP A 169 0.00 -7.65 -6.13
C ASP A 169 -0.40 -6.48 -7.04
N TYR A 170 0.54 -5.91 -7.81
CA TYR A 170 0.22 -4.77 -8.68
C TYR A 170 -0.61 -5.16 -9.91
N HIS A 171 -0.41 -6.36 -10.47
CA HIS A 171 -1.33 -6.87 -11.49
C HIS A 171 -2.72 -7.19 -10.92
N ARG A 172 -2.80 -7.66 -9.67
CA ARG A 172 -4.08 -7.83 -8.97
C ARG A 172 -4.80 -6.49 -8.81
N TYR A 173 -4.10 -5.44 -8.38
CA TYR A 173 -4.69 -4.09 -8.28
C TYR A 173 -5.24 -3.60 -9.62
N LEU A 174 -4.50 -3.80 -10.72
CA LEU A 174 -5.00 -3.50 -12.07
C LEU A 174 -6.28 -4.29 -12.41
N ALA A 175 -6.35 -5.57 -12.01
CA ALA A 175 -7.53 -6.41 -12.26
C ALA A 175 -8.77 -6.02 -11.44
N GLU A 176 -8.61 -5.32 -10.30
CA GLU A 176 -9.72 -4.89 -9.43
C GLU A 176 -10.66 -3.92 -10.15
N PHE A 177 -10.11 -2.95 -10.89
CA PHE A 177 -10.88 -1.88 -11.54
C PHE A 177 -10.96 -2.01 -13.07
N ALA A 178 -10.08 -2.81 -13.69
CA ALA A 178 -10.14 -3.04 -15.13
C ALA A 178 -11.39 -3.83 -15.54
N SER A 179 -11.75 -3.69 -16.83
CA SER A 179 -12.86 -4.43 -17.44
C SER A 179 -12.43 -5.11 -18.75
N GLY A 180 -13.23 -6.09 -19.20
CA GLY A 180 -13.05 -6.76 -20.48
C GLY A 180 -11.65 -7.38 -20.67
N PRO A 181 -11.01 -7.20 -21.85
CA PRO A 181 -9.69 -7.77 -22.14
C PRO A 181 -8.58 -7.30 -21.20
N LYS A 182 -8.61 -6.03 -20.75
CA LYS A 182 -7.62 -5.49 -19.81
C LYS A 182 -7.64 -6.25 -18.49
N ARG A 183 -8.84 -6.48 -17.93
CA ARG A 183 -9.02 -7.28 -16.69
C ARG A 183 -8.47 -8.69 -16.84
N LYS A 184 -8.77 -9.35 -17.97
CA LYS A 184 -8.28 -10.71 -18.23
C LYS A 184 -6.75 -10.75 -18.30
N GLY A 185 -6.13 -9.81 -19.02
CA GLY A 185 -4.68 -9.71 -19.11
C GLY A 185 -4.02 -9.50 -17.75
N ALA A 186 -4.53 -8.54 -16.95
CA ALA A 186 -4.04 -8.28 -15.60
C ALA A 186 -4.20 -9.50 -14.67
N ALA A 187 -5.35 -10.18 -14.70
CA ALA A 187 -5.56 -11.38 -13.90
C ALA A 187 -4.63 -12.55 -14.30
N THR A 188 -4.40 -12.76 -15.59
CA THR A 188 -3.45 -13.79 -16.05
C THR A 188 -2.03 -13.47 -15.60
N ALA A 189 -1.58 -12.21 -15.75
CA ALA A 189 -0.25 -11.80 -15.31
C ALA A 189 -0.07 -11.88 -13.78
N ALA A 190 -1.11 -11.52 -13.01
CA ALA A 190 -1.10 -11.69 -11.55
C ALA A 190 -0.94 -13.16 -11.15
N HIS A 191 -1.73 -14.04 -11.77
CA HIS A 191 -1.67 -15.48 -11.51
C HIS A 191 -0.29 -16.06 -11.83
N GLU A 192 0.29 -15.70 -12.98
CA GLU A 192 1.63 -16.16 -13.38
C GLU A 192 2.70 -15.67 -12.39
N ALA A 193 2.65 -14.41 -11.98
CA ALA A 193 3.61 -13.86 -11.02
C ALA A 193 3.50 -14.53 -9.64
N TYR A 194 2.29 -14.72 -9.11
CA TYR A 194 2.11 -15.45 -7.84
C TYR A 194 2.53 -16.91 -7.95
N LYS A 195 2.29 -17.55 -9.08
CA LYS A 195 2.74 -18.93 -9.32
C LYS A 195 4.26 -19.01 -9.33
N ASN A 196 4.95 -18.14 -10.06
CA ASN A 196 6.41 -18.08 -10.07
C ASN A 196 6.97 -17.84 -8.66
N ALA A 197 6.35 -16.96 -7.87
CA ALA A 197 6.70 -16.75 -6.47
C ALA A 197 6.50 -18.04 -5.64
N THR A 198 5.41 -18.77 -5.87
CA THR A 198 5.07 -19.99 -5.12
C THR A 198 6.07 -21.11 -5.41
N ASP A 199 6.43 -21.29 -6.68
CA ASP A 199 7.38 -22.31 -7.10
C ASP A 199 8.76 -22.11 -6.44
N VAL A 200 9.24 -20.87 -6.36
CA VAL A 200 10.50 -20.54 -5.65
C VAL A 200 10.34 -20.68 -4.14
N ALA A 201 9.23 -20.19 -3.56
CA ALA A 201 9.00 -20.23 -2.11
C ALA A 201 8.91 -21.65 -1.56
N GLN A 202 8.38 -22.60 -2.34
CA GLN A 202 8.29 -24.00 -1.94
C GLN A 202 9.66 -24.67 -1.79
N THR A 203 10.66 -24.24 -2.56
CA THR A 203 12.01 -24.83 -2.54
C THR A 203 12.99 -24.07 -1.67
N GLU A 204 12.82 -22.75 -1.52
CA GLU A 204 13.83 -21.89 -0.89
C GLU A 204 13.41 -21.31 0.47
N LEU A 205 12.12 -21.37 0.86
CA LEU A 205 11.62 -20.78 2.10
C LEU A 205 10.86 -21.81 2.95
N THR A 206 11.02 -21.76 4.28
CA THR A 206 10.25 -22.60 5.21
C THR A 206 8.76 -22.24 5.19
N PRO A 207 7.84 -23.16 5.50
CA PRO A 207 6.41 -22.89 5.63
C PRO A 207 6.06 -21.74 6.58
N THR A 208 6.88 -21.54 7.61
CA THR A 208 6.75 -20.47 8.60
C THR A 208 7.34 -19.13 8.14
N HIS A 209 8.08 -19.09 7.03
CA HIS A 209 8.74 -17.88 6.59
C HIS A 209 7.73 -16.75 6.27
N PRO A 210 7.88 -15.53 6.84
CA PRO A 210 6.89 -14.44 6.66
C PRO A 210 6.59 -14.10 5.20
N ILE A 211 7.61 -14.04 4.33
CA ILE A 211 7.42 -13.80 2.89
C ILE A 211 6.56 -14.89 2.23
N ARG A 212 6.74 -16.17 2.59
CA ARG A 212 5.97 -17.30 2.04
C ARG A 212 4.53 -17.28 2.53
N LEU A 213 4.31 -17.00 3.81
CA LEU A 213 2.99 -16.83 4.39
C LEU A 213 2.24 -15.64 3.75
N GLY A 214 2.92 -14.50 3.61
CA GLY A 214 2.36 -13.30 2.96
C GLY A 214 2.03 -13.52 1.48
N LEU A 215 2.82 -14.34 0.78
CA LEU A 215 2.51 -14.78 -0.58
C LEU A 215 1.22 -15.61 -0.61
N ALA A 216 1.09 -16.64 0.24
CA ALA A 216 -0.10 -17.47 0.29
C ALA A 216 -1.36 -16.66 0.64
N LEU A 217 -1.22 -15.72 1.58
CA LEU A 217 -2.28 -14.78 1.95
C LEU A 217 -2.76 -13.98 0.74
N ASN A 218 -1.86 -13.29 0.04
CA ASN A 218 -2.25 -12.46 -1.10
C ASN A 218 -2.75 -13.30 -2.30
N PHE A 219 -2.19 -14.49 -2.53
CA PHE A 219 -2.63 -15.36 -3.61
C PHE A 219 -4.01 -15.98 -3.32
N SER A 220 -4.33 -16.28 -2.06
CA SER A 220 -5.68 -16.71 -1.67
C SER A 220 -6.71 -15.60 -1.89
N VAL A 221 -6.40 -14.36 -1.50
CA VAL A 221 -7.24 -13.18 -1.78
C VAL A 221 -7.45 -13.00 -3.28
N PHE A 222 -6.41 -13.19 -4.10
CA PHE A 222 -6.52 -13.15 -5.55
C PHE A 222 -7.50 -14.22 -6.09
N TYR A 223 -7.41 -15.47 -5.63
CA TYR A 223 -8.35 -16.51 -6.02
C TYR A 223 -9.79 -16.16 -5.63
N TYR A 224 -9.99 -15.57 -4.46
CA TYR A 224 -11.30 -15.18 -3.97
C TYR A 224 -11.88 -13.99 -4.75
N GLU A 225 -11.20 -12.85 -4.71
CA GLU A 225 -11.73 -11.57 -5.19
C GLU A 225 -11.64 -11.38 -6.71
N ILE A 226 -10.60 -11.93 -7.36
CA ILE A 226 -10.36 -11.69 -8.80
C ILE A 226 -10.85 -12.84 -9.66
N LEU A 227 -10.54 -14.09 -9.27
CA LEU A 227 -10.91 -15.29 -10.01
C LEU A 227 -12.25 -15.89 -9.59
N ASN A 228 -12.90 -15.34 -8.57
CA ASN A 228 -14.18 -15.83 -8.06
C ASN A 228 -14.15 -17.35 -7.82
N SER A 229 -13.07 -17.84 -7.21
CA SER A 229 -12.78 -19.25 -6.96
C SER A 229 -12.61 -19.50 -5.45
N PRO A 230 -13.68 -19.38 -4.65
CA PRO A 230 -13.61 -19.43 -3.19
C PRO A 230 -13.04 -20.75 -2.66
N ASP A 231 -13.40 -21.89 -3.26
CA ASP A 231 -12.84 -23.21 -2.90
C ASP A 231 -11.31 -23.23 -2.96
N ARG A 232 -10.73 -22.66 -4.03
CA ARG A 232 -9.27 -22.61 -4.21
C ARG A 232 -8.63 -21.63 -3.23
N ALA A 233 -9.27 -20.49 -2.97
CA ALA A 233 -8.79 -19.53 -1.98
C ALA A 233 -8.72 -20.15 -0.58
N CYS A 234 -9.81 -20.78 -0.14
CA CYS A 234 -9.89 -21.46 1.14
C CYS A 234 -8.90 -22.62 1.24
N HIS A 235 -8.77 -23.43 0.18
CA HIS A 235 -7.81 -24.52 0.16
C HIS A 235 -6.37 -24.03 0.33
N LEU A 236 -5.97 -23.01 -0.44
CA LEU A 236 -4.62 -22.44 -0.37
C LEU A 236 -4.33 -21.81 0.99
N ALA A 237 -5.27 -21.00 1.52
CA ALA A 237 -5.09 -20.35 2.82
C ALA A 237 -5.02 -21.39 3.96
N LYS A 238 -5.89 -22.40 3.93
CA LYS A 238 -5.89 -23.48 4.93
C LYS A 238 -4.61 -24.31 4.87
N GLN A 239 -4.14 -24.67 3.67
CA GLN A 239 -2.90 -25.41 3.51
C GLN A 239 -1.72 -24.63 4.08
N ALA A 240 -1.57 -23.35 3.73
CA ALA A 240 -0.48 -22.52 4.25
C ALA A 240 -0.52 -22.38 5.78
N PHE A 241 -1.72 -22.26 6.35
CA PHE A 241 -1.91 -22.20 7.80
C PHE A 241 -1.53 -23.52 8.50
N ASP A 242 -2.00 -24.66 7.97
CA ASP A 242 -1.73 -25.99 8.52
C ASP A 242 -0.24 -26.35 8.41
N ASP A 243 0.40 -26.07 7.26
CA ASP A 243 1.82 -26.30 7.02
C ASP A 243 2.69 -25.47 8.00
N ALA A 244 2.30 -24.22 8.27
CA ALA A 244 3.01 -23.35 9.21
C ALA A 244 2.82 -23.77 10.67
N ILE A 245 1.63 -24.23 11.06
CA ILE A 245 1.39 -24.78 12.40
C ILE A 245 2.32 -25.97 12.69
N ALA A 246 2.54 -26.84 11.70
CA ALA A 246 3.35 -28.04 11.88
C ALA A 246 4.81 -27.76 12.25
N GLU A 247 5.32 -26.57 11.92
CA GLU A 247 6.71 -26.17 12.16
C GLU A 247 6.85 -24.97 13.12
N LEU A 248 5.75 -24.47 13.69
CA LEU A 248 5.71 -23.22 14.47
C LEU A 248 6.59 -23.28 15.74
N ASP A 249 6.65 -24.44 16.39
CA ASP A 249 7.41 -24.66 17.63
C ASP A 249 8.94 -24.55 17.44
N SER A 250 9.41 -24.51 16.18
CA SER A 250 10.85 -24.41 15.86
C SER A 250 11.37 -22.97 15.70
N LEU A 251 10.48 -21.97 15.76
CA LEU A 251 10.83 -20.57 15.52
C LEU A 251 11.51 -19.89 16.71
N SER A 252 12.36 -18.90 16.42
CA SER A 252 12.82 -17.92 17.40
C SER A 252 11.67 -16.98 17.82
N GLU A 253 11.80 -16.30 18.97
CA GLU A 253 10.75 -15.37 19.43
C GLU A 253 10.44 -14.25 18.43
N GLU A 254 11.46 -13.74 17.74
CA GLU A 254 11.33 -12.68 16.75
C GLU A 254 10.56 -13.15 15.51
N SER A 255 11.00 -14.24 14.89
CA SER A 255 10.32 -14.83 13.73
C SER A 255 8.93 -15.35 14.07
N TYR A 256 8.69 -15.76 15.31
CA TYR A 256 7.37 -16.20 15.79
C TYR A 256 6.33 -15.08 15.72
N ARG A 257 6.68 -13.85 16.12
CA ARG A 257 5.73 -12.72 16.11
C ARG A 257 5.28 -12.38 14.69
N ASP A 258 6.22 -12.27 13.76
CA ASP A 258 5.92 -11.92 12.37
C ASP A 258 5.09 -13.01 11.69
N SER A 259 5.45 -14.27 11.90
CA SER A 259 4.75 -15.41 11.29
C SER A 259 3.32 -15.55 11.83
N THR A 260 3.14 -15.44 13.16
CA THR A 260 1.82 -15.57 13.79
C THR A 260 0.87 -14.44 13.43
N LEU A 261 1.38 -13.22 13.20
CA LEU A 261 0.57 -12.12 12.69
C LEU A 261 -0.05 -12.47 11.32
N ILE A 262 0.73 -13.03 10.39
CA ILE A 262 0.23 -13.41 9.06
C ILE A 262 -0.71 -14.62 9.14
N MET A 263 -0.39 -15.60 9.99
CA MET A 263 -1.25 -16.76 10.21
C MET A 263 -2.62 -16.35 10.76
N GLN A 264 -2.68 -15.35 11.64
CA GLN A 264 -3.95 -14.82 12.13
C GLN A 264 -4.78 -14.23 10.97
N LEU A 265 -4.15 -13.52 10.04
CA LEU A 265 -4.84 -12.93 8.88
C LEU A 265 -5.36 -13.99 7.90
N LEU A 266 -4.60 -15.09 7.70
CA LEU A 266 -5.08 -16.26 6.96
C LEU A 266 -6.33 -16.86 7.63
N ARG A 267 -6.32 -17.00 8.95
CA ARG A 267 -7.45 -17.52 9.72
C ARG A 267 -8.67 -16.60 9.67
N ASP A 268 -8.47 -15.29 9.75
CA ASP A 268 -9.54 -14.29 9.66
C ASP A 268 -10.22 -14.36 8.29
N ASN A 269 -9.43 -14.44 7.20
CA ASN A 269 -9.96 -14.65 5.85
C ASN A 269 -10.76 -15.94 5.72
N LEU A 270 -10.24 -17.08 6.23
CA LEU A 270 -10.97 -18.35 6.21
C LEU A 270 -12.30 -18.25 6.96
N THR A 271 -12.33 -17.57 8.10
CA THR A 271 -13.55 -17.36 8.89
C THR A 271 -14.57 -16.52 8.12
N LEU A 272 -14.12 -15.45 7.48
CA LEU A 272 -14.98 -14.57 6.67
C LEU A 272 -15.58 -15.31 5.47
N TRP A 273 -14.76 -16.08 4.75
CA TRP A 273 -15.18 -16.77 3.53
C TRP A 273 -16.11 -17.95 3.81
N THR A 274 -15.89 -18.69 4.90
CA THR A 274 -16.72 -19.85 5.25
C THR A 274 -18.01 -19.50 6.01
N SER A 275 -18.06 -18.34 6.67
CA SER A 275 -19.30 -17.85 7.30
C SER A 275 -20.33 -17.35 6.30
N SER A 276 -19.89 -16.84 5.14
CA SER A 276 -20.77 -16.37 4.06
C SER A 276 -21.51 -17.51 3.36
N GLU A 277 -20.90 -18.70 3.26
CA GLU A 277 -21.51 -19.91 2.65
C GLU A 277 -22.63 -20.53 3.50
N GLY A 278 -22.71 -20.20 4.80
CA GLY A 278 -23.75 -20.68 5.69
C GLY A 278 -25.10 -19.95 5.57
N ASN A 279 -25.17 -18.85 4.81
CA ASN A 279 -26.32 -17.95 4.80
C ASN A 279 -27.12 -17.94 3.48
N GLU A 280 -26.76 -18.78 2.49
CA GLU A 280 -27.51 -18.91 1.23
C GLU A 280 -28.66 -19.95 1.28
N GLY A 281 -29.02 -20.42 2.48
CA GLY A 281 -30.02 -21.48 2.70
C GLY A 281 -31.41 -21.04 3.18
N GLU A 282 -31.65 -19.79 3.58
CA GLU A 282 -32.97 -19.36 4.08
C GLU A 282 -33.34 -17.96 3.59
N SER A 283 -34.19 -17.90 2.56
CA SER A 283 -34.91 -16.68 2.22
C SER A 283 -36.13 -16.50 3.14
N VAL A 284 -36.20 -15.35 3.82
CA VAL A 284 -37.33 -14.40 3.94
C VAL A 284 -37.49 -13.81 5.36
N ALA A 285 -37.34 -12.48 5.40
CA ALA A 285 -37.86 -11.50 6.36
C ALA A 285 -37.19 -11.38 7.76
N LYS A 286 -36.37 -10.33 7.92
CA LYS A 286 -36.75 -9.18 8.77
C LYS A 286 -35.88 -7.95 8.55
N GLU A 287 -36.53 -6.82 8.85
CA GLU A 287 -36.18 -5.44 8.60
C GLU A 287 -34.88 -4.93 9.23
N GLU A 288 -34.31 -3.99 8.49
CA GLU A 288 -33.41 -2.90 8.84
C GLU A 288 -33.24 -2.59 10.33
N LYS A 289 -32.00 -2.78 10.80
CA LYS A 289 -31.35 -1.83 11.69
C LYS A 289 -29.95 -1.55 11.15
N SER A 290 -29.77 -0.28 10.80
CA SER A 290 -28.50 0.36 10.49
C SER A 290 -27.58 0.31 11.72
N GLU A 291 -26.56 -0.53 11.67
CA GLU A 291 -25.30 -0.29 12.37
C GLU A 291 -24.19 -0.36 11.33
N GLU A 292 -23.66 0.83 11.09
CA GLU A 292 -22.50 1.14 10.26
C GLU A 292 -21.27 0.61 10.98
N GLU A 293 -20.93 -0.66 10.74
CA GLU A 293 -19.60 -1.19 11.02
C GLU A 293 -18.88 -1.28 9.68
N THR A 294 -18.05 -0.27 9.41
CA THR A 294 -17.15 -0.28 8.27
C THR A 294 -16.12 -1.38 8.51
N ALA A 295 -16.46 -2.60 8.06
CA ALA A 295 -15.51 -3.68 7.92
C ALA A 295 -14.42 -3.23 6.94
N ALA A 296 -13.32 -2.69 7.47
CA ALA A 296 -12.09 -2.53 6.71
C ALA A 296 -11.69 -3.94 6.22
N PRO A 297 -11.56 -4.16 4.91
CA PRO A 297 -11.31 -5.50 4.40
C PRO A 297 -9.93 -6.00 4.86
N ALA A 298 -9.86 -7.27 5.23
CA ALA A 298 -8.65 -7.98 5.69
C ALA A 298 -7.44 -7.85 4.73
N ALA A 299 -7.65 -7.46 3.47
CA ALA A 299 -6.60 -7.07 2.54
C ALA A 299 -5.70 -5.93 3.07
N ALA A 300 -6.23 -4.98 3.85
CA ALA A 300 -5.42 -3.91 4.44
C ALA A 300 -4.52 -4.40 5.59
N ALA A 301 -4.98 -5.41 6.33
CA ALA A 301 -4.24 -6.02 7.43
C ALA A 301 -3.21 -7.05 6.92
N ALA A 302 -3.54 -7.82 5.88
CA ALA A 302 -2.62 -8.68 5.11
C ALA A 302 -1.38 -7.95 4.58
N GLU A 303 -1.56 -6.70 4.17
CA GLU A 303 -0.47 -5.88 3.66
C GLU A 303 0.45 -5.34 4.77
N ALA A 304 0.08 -5.40 6.07
CA ALA A 304 0.85 -4.83 7.20
C ALA A 304 1.97 -5.75 7.75
N ALA A 305 2.07 -6.99 7.28
CA ALA A 305 2.92 -8.02 7.88
C ALA A 305 4.21 -8.32 7.08
N ALA A 306 4.82 -7.30 6.47
CA ALA A 306 6.25 -7.35 6.14
C ALA A 306 7.05 -7.23 7.44
N PRO A 307 8.24 -7.87 7.56
CA PRO A 307 8.86 -8.16 8.84
C PRO A 307 9.17 -6.89 9.63
N ALA A 308 8.91 -6.96 10.94
CA ALA A 308 9.25 -5.89 11.86
C ALA A 308 10.78 -5.71 11.92
N GLU A 309 11.19 -4.45 11.93
CA GLU A 309 12.54 -3.87 12.03
C GLU A 309 13.61 -4.71 12.77
N GLU A 310 14.75 -4.95 12.10
CA GLU A 310 16.05 -5.08 12.78
C GLU A 310 16.43 -3.71 13.36
N LYS A 311 16.23 -3.53 14.67
CA LYS A 311 16.91 -2.45 15.41
C LYS A 311 18.33 -2.88 15.73
N HIS A 312 19.27 -2.41 14.93
CA HIS A 312 20.69 -2.43 15.31
C HIS A 312 20.90 -1.53 16.53
N ASP A 313 21.12 -2.14 17.70
CA ASP A 313 21.62 -1.44 18.88
C ASP A 313 23.03 -0.89 18.58
N GLU A 314 23.17 0.43 18.66
CA GLU A 314 24.47 1.11 18.68
C GLU A 314 25.28 0.62 19.89
N ALA A 315 26.39 -0.06 19.60
CA ALA A 315 27.36 -0.45 20.62
C ALA A 315 27.91 0.80 21.33
N LYS A 316 27.58 0.92 22.62
CA LYS A 316 28.15 1.90 23.56
C LYS A 316 29.67 1.63 23.68
N PRO A 317 30.54 2.65 23.62
CA PRO A 317 31.97 2.42 23.80
C PRO A 317 32.25 2.02 25.26
N ALA A 318 33.04 0.96 25.41
CA ALA A 318 33.52 0.50 26.70
C ALA A 318 34.40 1.56 27.36
N GLU A 319 34.02 1.97 28.58
CA GLU A 319 34.90 2.68 29.50
C GLU A 319 36.03 1.73 29.91
N THR A 320 37.26 2.05 29.51
CA THR A 320 38.46 1.47 30.10
C THR A 320 38.77 2.20 31.42
N GLU A 321 38.62 1.49 32.53
CA GLU A 321 39.27 1.80 33.80
C GLU A 321 40.80 1.72 33.63
N ALA A 322 41.49 2.81 34.00
CA ALA A 322 42.84 2.83 34.55
C ALA A 322 43.07 4.14 35.30
#